data_AF-A0A5A7N699-F1
#
_entry.id   AF-A0A5A7N699-F1
#
_cell.length_a   1.000
_cell.length_b   1.000
_cell.length_c   1.000
_cell.angle_alpha   90.00
_cell.angle_beta   90.00
_cell.angle_gamma   90.00
#
_symmetry.space_group_name_H-M   'P 1'
#
loop_
_entity.id
_entity.type
_entity.pdbx_description
1 polymer ?
#
loop_
_entity_poly.entity_id
_entity_poly.type
_entity_poly.pdbx_seq_one_letter_code
_entity_poly.pdbx_strand_id
1 'polypeptide(L)'
;MGGDIFYLRTRLDYDKFVPLIWGFYGRLGAEGGYIRGLGQDIRINDRFFLGGPRVRGFDTAGLGPAAVLLDNEGNPITGFRPDFIGGEAFYQGTAELFLPLGEAARELGVQASLYLDAASLFEISGNTEFEGEAVFGDTAKPRISVGLGVAWESPFGPFRIDFAKILQSEEFDDTKTFQFNVGTSF
;
A
#
# COMPACT_ATOMS: atom_id res chain seq x y z
N MET A 1 30.54 3.83 -8.70
CA MET A 1 30.12 2.42 -8.67
C MET A 1 28.92 2.31 -9.60
N GLY A 2 29.13 1.86 -10.83
CA GLY A 2 28.09 1.75 -11.86
C GLY A 2 28.25 0.39 -12.53
N GLY A 3 27.66 -0.64 -11.94
CA GLY A 3 27.44 -1.92 -12.60
C GLY A 3 26.03 -1.91 -13.20
N ASP A 4 25.92 -2.40 -14.42
CA ASP A 4 24.63 -2.59 -15.09
C ASP A 4 23.75 -3.53 -14.27
N ILE A 5 22.45 -3.29 -14.29
CA ILE A 5 21.46 -4.14 -13.63
C ILE A 5 20.53 -4.76 -14.67
N PHE A 6 20.38 -6.08 -14.60
CA PHE A 6 19.51 -6.83 -15.49
C PHE A 6 18.40 -7.48 -14.66
N TYR A 7 17.15 -7.14 -14.98
CA TYR A 7 15.99 -7.70 -14.32
C TYR A 7 14.80 -7.81 -15.28
N LEU A 8 13.84 -8.64 -14.90
CA LEU A 8 12.51 -8.67 -15.50
C LEU A 8 11.50 -8.20 -14.44
N ARG A 9 10.75 -7.14 -14.75
CA ARG A 9 9.68 -6.62 -13.89
C ARG A 9 8.34 -6.76 -14.62
N THR A 10 7.38 -7.39 -13.96
CA THR A 10 6.01 -7.54 -14.45
C THR A 10 5.05 -6.88 -13.47
N ARG A 11 4.06 -6.17 -14.00
CA ARG A 11 2.93 -5.61 -13.24
C ARG A 11 1.65 -5.88 -14.02
N LEU A 12 0.60 -6.23 -13.31
CA LEU A 12 -0.75 -6.43 -13.83
C LEU A 12 -1.71 -5.59 -12.99
N ASP A 13 -2.53 -4.79 -13.66
CA ASP A 13 -3.51 -3.91 -13.06
C ASP A 13 -4.89 -4.22 -13.63
N TYR A 14 -5.92 -4.26 -12.78
CA TYR A 14 -7.30 -4.49 -13.17
C TYR A 14 -8.26 -3.65 -12.33
N ASP A 15 -9.17 -2.96 -13.01
CA ASP A 15 -10.22 -2.16 -12.38
C ASP A 15 -11.56 -2.42 -13.07
N LYS A 16 -12.61 -2.65 -12.26
CA LYS A 16 -13.97 -2.81 -12.75
C LYS A 16 -14.94 -1.99 -11.93
N PHE A 17 -15.71 -1.16 -12.62
CA PHE A 17 -16.83 -0.42 -12.06
C PHE A 17 -18.14 -1.15 -12.33
N VAL A 18 -18.95 -1.30 -11.30
CA VAL A 18 -20.22 -2.04 -11.36
C VAL A 18 -21.33 -1.16 -10.82
N PRO A 19 -22.33 -0.79 -11.63
CA PRO A 19 -23.51 -0.11 -11.10
C PRO A 19 -24.28 -1.06 -10.18
N LEU A 20 -24.77 -0.53 -9.07
CA LEU A 20 -25.55 -1.27 -8.07
C LEU A 20 -26.97 -0.67 -7.99
N ILE A 21 -27.81 -1.26 -7.14
CA ILE A 21 -29.17 -0.75 -6.90
C ILE A 21 -29.13 0.62 -6.22
N TRP A 22 -30.21 1.40 -6.39
CA TRP A 22 -30.42 2.67 -5.68
C TRP A 22 -29.33 3.74 -5.86
N GLY A 23 -28.64 3.74 -7.01
CA GLY A 23 -27.65 4.75 -7.35
C GLY A 23 -26.27 4.53 -6.72
N PHE A 24 -26.09 3.45 -5.95
CA PHE A 24 -24.77 3.00 -5.55
C PHE A 24 -23.99 2.51 -6.77
N TYR A 25 -22.68 2.63 -6.72
CA TYR A 25 -21.80 1.90 -7.64
C TYR A 25 -20.59 1.39 -6.88
N GLY A 26 -20.11 0.23 -7.29
CA GLY A 26 -18.93 -0.41 -6.72
C GLY A 26 -17.74 -0.29 -7.67
N ARG A 27 -16.54 -0.26 -7.10
CA ARG A 27 -15.28 -0.50 -7.78
C ARG A 27 -14.62 -1.73 -7.18
N LEU A 28 -14.15 -2.62 -8.04
CA LEU A 28 -13.24 -3.70 -7.69
C LEU A 28 -11.93 -3.45 -8.40
N GLY A 29 -10.86 -3.24 -7.62
CA GLY A 29 -9.51 -3.08 -8.12
C GLY A 29 -8.63 -4.24 -7.67
N ALA A 30 -7.70 -4.65 -8.52
CA ALA A 30 -6.67 -5.63 -8.18
C ALA A 30 -5.38 -5.27 -8.91
N GLU A 31 -4.26 -5.40 -8.23
CA GLU A 31 -2.94 -5.23 -8.82
C GLU A 31 -2.00 -6.30 -8.27
N GLY A 32 -1.10 -6.79 -9.13
CA GLY A 32 -0.04 -7.69 -8.72
C GLY A 32 1.24 -7.37 -9.46
N GLY A 33 2.36 -7.71 -8.86
CA GLY A 33 3.65 -7.52 -9.51
C GLY A 33 4.70 -8.47 -9.00
N TYR A 34 5.65 -8.74 -9.88
CA TYR A 34 6.81 -9.57 -9.59
C TYR A 34 8.02 -9.01 -10.33
N ILE A 35 9.12 -8.85 -9.62
CA ILE A 35 10.42 -8.49 -10.19
C ILE A 35 11.40 -9.59 -9.84
N ARG A 36 12.23 -9.97 -10.80
CA ARG A 36 13.33 -10.91 -10.57
C ARG A 36 14.58 -10.44 -11.25
N GLY A 37 15.71 -10.62 -10.59
CA GLY A 37 17.01 -10.35 -11.19
C GLY A 37 17.40 -11.41 -12.21
N LEU A 38 18.17 -11.02 -13.22
CA LEU A 38 18.67 -11.92 -14.26
C LEU A 38 20.17 -12.12 -14.04
N GLY A 39 20.51 -13.13 -13.24
CA GLY A 39 21.91 -13.44 -12.89
C GLY A 39 22.49 -12.58 -11.75
N GLN A 40 21.65 -11.89 -10.99
CA GLN A 40 22.01 -11.03 -9.86
C GLN A 40 20.80 -10.75 -8.96
N ASP A 41 21.03 -10.28 -7.74
CA ASP A 41 19.98 -9.85 -6.81
C ASP A 41 19.38 -8.49 -7.20
N ILE A 42 18.15 -8.22 -6.75
CA ILE A 42 17.46 -6.94 -6.98
C ILE A 42 17.92 -5.90 -5.96
N ARG A 43 18.31 -4.72 -6.45
CA ARG A 43 18.64 -3.57 -5.60
C ARG A 43 17.37 -3.02 -4.95
N ILE A 44 17.48 -2.49 -3.72
CA ILE A 44 16.36 -1.90 -2.98
C ILE A 44 15.60 -0.84 -3.80
N ASN A 45 16.33 0.02 -4.53
CA ASN A 45 15.73 1.06 -5.38
C ASN A 45 14.87 0.50 -6.53
N ASP A 46 15.07 -0.77 -6.89
CA ASP A 46 14.30 -1.46 -7.92
C ASP A 46 13.15 -2.32 -7.33
N ARG A 47 13.09 -2.52 -6.01
CA ARG A 47 12.01 -3.30 -5.39
C ARG A 47 10.66 -2.56 -5.45
N PHE A 48 9.59 -3.28 -5.16
CA PHE A 48 8.28 -2.68 -4.96
C PHE A 48 8.13 -2.18 -3.53
N PHE A 49 7.31 -1.14 -3.38
CA PHE A 49 6.86 -0.60 -2.10
C PHE A 49 5.35 -0.42 -2.15
N LEU A 50 4.69 -0.71 -1.03
CA LEU A 50 3.23 -0.62 -0.85
C LEU A 50 2.87 0.29 0.34
N GLY A 51 1.60 0.69 0.41
CA GLY A 51 1.07 1.62 1.40
C GLY A 51 0.65 2.97 0.78
N GLY A 52 0.32 3.93 1.63
CA GLY A 52 -0.22 5.23 1.23
C GLY A 52 -1.57 5.07 0.49
N PRO A 53 -1.84 5.87 -0.57
CA PRO A 53 -3.11 5.82 -1.29
C PRO A 53 -3.44 4.46 -1.94
N ARG A 54 -2.43 3.62 -2.15
CA ARG A 54 -2.55 2.33 -2.86
C ARG A 54 -3.01 1.20 -1.94
N VAL A 55 -2.73 1.33 -0.64
CA VAL A 55 -3.22 0.42 0.41
C VAL A 55 -3.55 1.29 1.62
N ARG A 56 -4.79 1.78 1.68
CA ARG A 56 -5.19 2.74 2.72
C ARG A 56 -5.09 2.08 4.09
N GLY A 57 -4.75 2.88 5.09
CA GLY A 57 -4.50 2.38 6.45
C GLY A 57 -3.04 2.03 6.75
N PHE A 58 -2.16 2.03 5.76
CA PHE A 58 -0.72 1.88 5.94
C PHE A 58 0.00 3.12 5.39
N ASP A 59 1.05 3.58 6.04
CA ASP A 59 1.81 4.74 5.55
C ASP A 59 2.52 4.42 4.21
N THR A 60 3.02 5.44 3.54
CA THR A 60 3.81 5.26 2.31
C THR A 60 5.03 4.39 2.61
N ALA A 61 5.19 3.28 1.88
CA ALA A 61 6.20 2.27 2.20
C ALA A 61 6.09 1.81 3.66
N GLY A 62 4.88 1.48 4.11
CA GLY A 62 4.55 1.14 5.50
C GLY A 62 4.13 -0.31 5.71
N LEU A 63 4.31 -1.20 4.74
CA LEU A 63 4.06 -2.63 4.88
C LEU A 63 5.04 -3.46 4.04
N GLY A 64 5.33 -4.68 4.49
CA GLY A 64 6.22 -5.64 3.82
C GLY A 64 7.57 -5.81 4.53
N PRO A 65 8.61 -6.33 3.83
CA PRO A 65 9.93 -6.55 4.42
C PRO A 65 10.51 -5.25 4.98
N ALA A 66 10.89 -5.28 6.25
CA ALA A 66 11.53 -4.17 6.94
C ALA A 66 12.68 -4.66 7.83
N ALA A 67 13.80 -3.95 7.78
CA ALA A 67 14.91 -4.16 8.69
C ALA A 67 14.61 -3.49 10.04
N VAL A 68 14.81 -4.24 11.12
CA VAL A 68 14.58 -3.80 12.51
C VAL A 68 15.86 -4.05 13.30
N LEU A 69 16.32 -3.02 14.00
CA LEU A 69 17.48 -3.09 14.89
C LEU A 69 17.23 -4.06 16.04
N LEU A 70 18.26 -4.81 16.43
CA LEU A 70 18.24 -5.73 17.56
C LEU A 70 19.09 -5.18 18.71
N ASP A 71 18.67 -5.46 19.94
CA ASP A 71 19.51 -5.24 21.13
C ASP A 71 20.65 -6.29 21.22
N ASN A 72 21.53 -6.15 22.22
CA ASN A 72 22.63 -7.08 22.43
C ASN A 72 22.18 -8.51 22.79
N GLU A 73 20.91 -8.67 23.18
CA GLU A 73 20.27 -9.94 23.49
C GLU A 73 19.53 -10.55 22.27
N GLY A 74 19.52 -9.85 21.13
CA GLY A 74 18.88 -10.27 19.89
C GLY A 74 17.39 -9.97 19.80
N ASN A 75 16.83 -9.15 20.70
CA ASN A 75 15.42 -8.76 20.64
C ASN A 75 15.22 -7.50 19.80
N PRO A 76 14.08 -7.36 19.10
CA PRO A 76 13.79 -6.15 18.32
C PRO A 76 13.71 -4.90 19.20
N ILE A 77 14.42 -3.85 18.81
CA ILE A 77 14.30 -2.52 19.40
C ILE A 77 13.02 -1.88 18.87
N THR A 78 12.05 -1.70 19.75
CA THR A 78 10.75 -1.09 19.43
C THR A 78 10.76 0.42 19.65
N GLY A 79 9.80 1.13 19.04
CA GLY A 79 9.63 2.59 19.22
C GLY A 79 10.28 3.46 18.14
N PHE A 80 11.02 2.85 17.22
CA PHE A 80 11.48 3.51 15.99
C PHE A 80 10.69 2.99 14.80
N ARG A 81 10.55 3.83 13.77
CA ARG A 81 10.01 3.38 12.49
C ARG A 81 11.02 2.42 11.84
N PRO A 82 10.61 1.20 11.48
CA PRO A 82 11.46 0.27 10.74
C PRO A 82 11.91 0.82 9.39
N ASP A 83 13.05 0.33 8.91
CA ASP A 83 13.53 0.62 7.57
C ASP A 83 12.93 -0.37 6.59
N PHE A 84 11.81 0.02 5.96
CA PHE A 84 11.19 -0.78 4.90
C PHE A 84 12.14 -0.90 3.71
N ILE A 85 12.52 -2.14 3.38
CA ILE A 85 13.49 -2.45 2.32
C ILE A 85 12.82 -2.92 1.02
N GLY A 86 11.48 -2.91 0.99
CA GLY A 86 10.67 -3.29 -0.16
C GLY A 86 10.68 -4.81 -0.42
N GLY A 87 9.80 -5.25 -1.32
CA GLY A 87 9.68 -6.65 -1.72
C GLY A 87 9.73 -6.82 -3.23
N GLU A 88 9.94 -8.04 -3.68
CA GLU A 88 10.05 -8.43 -5.08
C GLU A 88 8.72 -8.93 -5.65
N ALA A 89 7.84 -9.40 -4.78
CA ALA A 89 6.49 -9.83 -5.12
C ALA A 89 5.46 -9.04 -4.32
N PHE A 90 4.35 -8.69 -4.95
CA PHE A 90 3.21 -8.13 -4.22
C PHE A 90 1.88 -8.48 -4.87
N TYR A 91 0.83 -8.44 -4.06
CA TYR A 91 -0.54 -8.35 -4.54
C TYR A 91 -1.29 -7.31 -3.72
N GLN A 92 -2.27 -6.65 -4.33
CA GLN A 92 -3.22 -5.79 -3.65
C GLN A 92 -4.59 -5.89 -4.30
N GLY A 93 -5.63 -5.73 -3.50
CA GLY A 93 -7.01 -5.71 -3.95
C GLY A 93 -7.81 -4.69 -3.14
N THR A 94 -8.74 -4.05 -3.81
CA THR A 94 -9.65 -3.10 -3.20
C THR A 94 -11.09 -3.36 -3.64
N ALA A 95 -12.01 -3.30 -2.69
CA ALA A 95 -13.43 -3.22 -2.94
C ALA A 95 -13.94 -1.89 -2.36
N GLU A 96 -14.49 -1.03 -3.21
CA GLU A 96 -14.95 0.29 -2.82
C GLU A 96 -16.42 0.48 -3.25
N LEU A 97 -17.26 0.88 -2.29
CA LEU A 97 -18.68 1.16 -2.48
C LEU A 97 -18.89 2.66 -2.37
N PHE A 98 -19.35 3.27 -3.45
CA PHE A 98 -19.64 4.69 -3.50
C PHE A 98 -21.09 4.95 -3.11
N LEU A 99 -21.28 5.92 -2.22
CA LEU A 99 -22.58 6.26 -1.66
C LEU A 99 -23.33 7.24 -2.60
N PRO A 100 -24.63 7.03 -2.85
CA PRO A 100 -25.43 7.97 -3.63
C PRO A 100 -25.70 9.22 -2.80
N LEU A 101 -24.87 10.24 -2.97
CA LEU A 101 -25.07 11.54 -2.35
C LEU A 101 -26.14 12.34 -3.11
N GLY A 102 -26.81 13.26 -2.40
CA GLY A 102 -27.80 14.15 -3.03
C GLY A 102 -27.16 15.09 -4.06
N GLU A 103 -27.99 15.63 -4.96
CA GLU A 103 -27.53 16.48 -6.08
C GLU A 103 -26.63 17.64 -5.63
N ALA A 104 -26.97 18.31 -4.52
CA ALA A 104 -26.14 19.40 -3.98
C ALA A 104 -24.70 18.98 -3.67
N ALA A 105 -24.47 17.78 -3.12
CA ALA A 105 -23.13 17.29 -2.84
C ALA A 105 -22.38 16.92 -4.13
N ARG A 106 -23.10 16.35 -5.10
CA ARG A 106 -22.55 15.98 -6.42
C ARG A 106 -22.15 17.20 -7.23
N GLU A 107 -22.97 18.26 -7.23
CA GLU A 107 -22.67 19.55 -7.87
C GLU A 107 -21.45 20.24 -7.24
N LEU A 108 -21.23 20.02 -5.94
CA LEU A 108 -20.02 20.47 -5.25
C LEU A 108 -18.79 19.58 -5.53
N GLY A 109 -18.93 18.52 -6.33
CA GLY A 109 -17.84 17.59 -6.65
C GLY A 109 -17.44 16.68 -5.48
N VAL A 110 -18.33 16.48 -4.50
CA VAL A 110 -18.08 15.64 -3.32
C VAL A 110 -18.55 14.22 -3.59
N GLN A 111 -17.74 13.25 -3.20
CA GLN A 111 -18.03 11.82 -3.30
C GLN A 111 -17.61 11.11 -2.02
N ALA A 112 -18.50 10.29 -1.46
CA ALA A 112 -18.23 9.50 -0.27
C ALA A 112 -18.20 8.01 -0.62
N SER A 113 -17.34 7.26 0.04
CA SER A 113 -17.22 5.82 -0.16
C SER A 113 -16.94 5.06 1.13
N LEU A 114 -17.27 3.77 1.10
CA LEU A 114 -16.78 2.74 2.02
C LEU A 114 -15.79 1.88 1.26
N TYR A 115 -14.71 1.45 1.88
CA TYR A 115 -13.74 0.58 1.23
C TYR A 115 -13.25 -0.56 2.12
N LEU A 116 -12.72 -1.58 1.47
CA LEU A 116 -11.93 -2.66 2.02
C LEU A 116 -10.70 -2.83 1.13
N ASP A 117 -9.51 -2.75 1.73
CA ASP A 117 -8.24 -3.00 1.05
C ASP A 117 -7.57 -4.22 1.66
N ALA A 118 -6.96 -5.05 0.82
CA ALA A 118 -6.15 -6.18 1.22
C ALA A 118 -4.90 -6.27 0.36
N ALA A 119 -3.72 -6.31 0.98
CA ALA A 119 -2.46 -6.32 0.24
C ALA A 119 -1.36 -7.08 0.95
N SER A 120 -0.33 -7.49 0.21
CA SER A 120 0.90 -8.03 0.76
C SER A 120 2.07 -7.68 -0.15
N LEU A 121 3.22 -7.41 0.46
CA LEU A 121 4.51 -7.18 -0.19
C LEU A 121 5.50 -8.12 0.49
N PHE A 122 6.23 -8.91 -0.29
CA PHE A 122 7.05 -10.00 0.21
C PHE A 122 8.12 -10.37 -0.83
N GLU A 123 8.91 -11.39 -0.49
CA GLU A 123 10.04 -11.92 -1.24
C GLU A 123 11.19 -10.91 -1.34
N ILE A 124 12.33 -11.28 -0.77
CA ILE A 124 13.58 -10.55 -0.91
C ILE A 124 14.68 -11.51 -1.33
N SER A 125 15.42 -11.16 -2.38
CA SER A 125 16.64 -11.85 -2.78
C SER A 125 17.86 -11.29 -2.04
N GLY A 126 18.86 -12.15 -1.87
CA GLY A 126 20.15 -11.82 -1.27
C GLY A 126 20.26 -12.17 0.22
N ASN A 127 21.39 -11.77 0.83
CA ASN A 127 21.61 -11.96 2.25
C ASN A 127 20.80 -10.92 3.05
N THR A 128 19.93 -11.41 3.94
CA THR A 128 19.04 -10.61 4.78
C THR A 128 19.51 -10.55 6.23
N GLU A 129 20.65 -11.18 6.52
CA GLU A 129 21.32 -11.10 7.81
C GLU A 129 22.24 -9.88 7.80
N PHE A 130 21.77 -8.80 8.41
CA PHE A 130 22.59 -7.62 8.68
C PHE A 130 23.03 -7.70 10.14
N GLU A 131 24.29 -7.35 10.43
CA GLU A 131 24.81 -7.39 11.79
C GLU A 131 24.04 -6.42 12.69
N GLY A 132 23.34 -6.94 13.70
CA GLY A 132 22.50 -6.14 14.59
C GLY A 132 21.11 -5.78 14.04
N GLU A 133 20.66 -6.36 12.92
CA GLU A 133 19.29 -6.20 12.43
C GLU A 133 18.69 -7.54 12.03
N ALA A 134 17.35 -7.64 12.08
CA ALA A 134 16.60 -8.73 11.48
C ALA A 134 15.50 -8.18 10.57
N VAL A 135 15.17 -8.95 9.54
CA VAL A 135 14.07 -8.62 8.63
C VAL A 135 12.75 -9.19 9.16
N PHE A 136 11.75 -8.33 9.27
CA PHE A 136 10.37 -8.66 9.62
C PHE A 136 9.42 -8.36 8.47
N GLY A 137 8.21 -8.90 8.53
CA GLY A 137 7.14 -8.57 7.59
C GLY A 137 7.29 -9.17 6.18
N ASP A 138 8.36 -9.93 5.90
CA ASP A 138 8.55 -10.69 4.67
C ASP A 138 7.65 -11.93 4.65
N THR A 139 6.40 -11.73 4.24
CA THR A 139 5.40 -12.79 4.20
C THR A 139 4.27 -12.44 3.25
N ALA A 140 3.79 -13.44 2.51
CA ALA A 140 2.62 -13.32 1.64
C ALA A 140 1.29 -13.24 2.41
N LYS A 141 1.29 -13.09 3.75
CA LYS A 141 0.05 -12.87 4.50
C LYS A 141 -0.56 -11.51 4.17
N PRO A 142 -1.90 -11.41 4.06
CA PRO A 142 -2.58 -10.16 3.75
C PRO A 142 -2.61 -9.21 4.94
N ARG A 143 -2.26 -7.96 4.68
CA ARG A 143 -2.58 -6.77 5.48
C ARG A 143 -3.95 -6.27 5.02
N ILE A 144 -4.87 -6.06 5.95
CA ILE A 144 -6.28 -5.76 5.64
C ILE A 144 -6.72 -4.51 6.39
N SER A 145 -7.37 -3.59 5.67
CA SER A 145 -8.02 -2.41 6.24
C SER A 145 -9.43 -2.24 5.68
N VAL A 146 -10.26 -1.54 6.45
CA VAL A 146 -11.57 -1.06 5.99
C VAL A 146 -11.70 0.40 6.36
N GLY A 147 -12.49 1.16 5.61
CA GLY A 147 -12.59 2.58 5.93
C GLY A 147 -13.64 3.36 5.18
N LEU A 148 -13.61 4.65 5.44
CA LEU A 148 -14.43 5.68 4.82
C LEU A 148 -13.53 6.59 3.98
N GLY A 149 -13.97 6.90 2.77
CA GLY A 149 -13.31 7.84 1.88
C GLY A 149 -14.21 9.03 1.56
N VAL A 150 -13.61 10.22 1.48
CA VAL A 150 -14.26 11.40 0.92
C VAL A 150 -13.32 12.02 -0.11
N ALA A 151 -13.74 12.04 -1.37
CA ALA A 151 -13.07 12.76 -2.44
C ALA A 151 -13.83 14.06 -2.74
N TRP A 152 -13.09 15.15 -2.99
CA TRP A 152 -13.67 16.43 -3.34
C TRP A 152 -12.86 17.12 -4.44
N GLU A 153 -13.53 17.39 -5.56
CA GLU A 153 -13.05 18.28 -6.62
C GLU A 153 -13.20 19.75 -6.18
N SER A 154 -12.30 20.21 -5.33
CA SER A 154 -12.36 21.56 -4.77
C SER A 154 -11.89 22.63 -5.77
N PRO A 155 -12.21 23.93 -5.55
CA PRO A 155 -11.70 25.03 -6.38
C PRO A 155 -10.17 25.14 -6.45
N PHE A 156 -9.44 24.45 -5.56
CA PHE A 156 -7.98 24.45 -5.48
C PHE A 156 -7.37 23.13 -5.97
N GLY A 157 -8.17 22.24 -6.53
CA GLY A 157 -7.77 20.92 -7.03
C GLY A 157 -8.42 19.76 -6.29
N PRO A 158 -8.31 18.53 -6.85
CA PRO A 158 -8.83 17.32 -6.24
C PRO A 158 -8.06 16.98 -4.97
N PHE A 159 -8.79 16.65 -3.92
CA PHE A 159 -8.20 15.98 -2.76
C PHE A 159 -9.08 14.87 -2.25
N ARG A 160 -8.47 13.97 -1.48
CA ARG A 160 -9.12 12.84 -0.85
C ARG A 160 -8.67 12.69 0.58
N ILE A 161 -9.64 12.41 1.45
CA ILE A 161 -9.42 12.04 2.84
C ILE A 161 -9.90 10.60 3.02
N ASP A 162 -9.08 9.77 3.66
CA ASP A 162 -9.43 8.40 4.02
C ASP A 162 -9.23 8.17 5.52
N PHE A 163 -10.25 7.56 6.14
CA PHE A 163 -10.21 7.09 7.52
C PHE A 163 -10.22 5.57 7.52
N ALA A 164 -9.13 4.95 7.96
CA ALA A 164 -8.92 3.52 7.93
C ALA A 164 -8.98 2.91 9.34
N LYS A 165 -9.61 1.74 9.44
CA LYS A 165 -9.47 0.81 10.57
C LYS A 165 -8.72 -0.42 10.08
N ILE A 166 -7.63 -0.75 10.77
CA ILE A 166 -6.80 -1.91 10.46
C ILE A 166 -7.44 -3.16 11.05
N LEU A 167 -7.68 -4.15 10.20
CA LEU A 167 -8.25 -5.44 10.59
C LEU A 167 -7.17 -6.51 10.76
N GLN A 168 -6.13 -6.45 9.92
CA GLN A 168 -4.99 -7.37 9.97
C GLN A 168 -3.71 -6.60 9.59
N SER A 169 -2.68 -6.75 10.41
CA SER A 169 -1.32 -6.26 10.15
C SER A 169 -0.31 -7.31 10.63
N GLU A 170 0.92 -7.22 10.17
CA GLU A 170 2.05 -7.92 10.78
C GLU A 170 2.76 -7.00 11.78
N GLU A 171 3.65 -7.58 12.57
CA GLU A 171 4.54 -6.82 13.45
C GLU A 171 5.40 -5.87 12.62
N PHE A 172 5.65 -4.67 13.16
CA PHE A 172 6.46 -3.62 12.52
C PHE A 172 5.84 -2.97 11.26
N ASP A 173 4.63 -3.34 10.82
CA ASP A 173 3.91 -2.57 9.81
C ASP A 173 3.60 -1.14 10.35
N ASP A 174 3.77 -0.13 9.51
CA ASP A 174 3.53 1.28 9.81
C ASP A 174 2.11 1.69 9.42
N THR A 175 1.20 1.64 10.40
CA THR A 175 -0.23 1.89 10.21
C THR A 175 -0.59 3.37 10.30
N LYS A 176 -1.58 3.80 9.50
CA LYS A 176 -2.01 5.19 9.39
C LYS A 176 -3.53 5.31 9.26
N THR A 177 -4.18 5.63 10.37
CA THR A 177 -5.65 5.76 10.49
C THR A 177 -6.22 6.90 9.65
N PHE A 178 -5.48 8.01 9.49
CA PHE A 178 -5.91 9.17 8.71
C PHE A 178 -4.93 9.44 7.58
N GLN A 179 -5.45 9.51 6.36
CA GLN A 179 -4.65 9.83 5.18
C GLN A 179 -5.30 10.98 4.41
N PHE A 180 -4.45 11.89 3.93
CA PHE A 180 -4.82 13.02 3.09
C PHE A 180 -3.96 13.01 1.84
N ASN A 181 -4.61 13.00 0.68
CA ASN A 181 -3.97 12.90 -0.62
C ASN A 181 -4.45 14.05 -1.50
N VAL A 182 -3.52 14.83 -2.05
CA VAL A 182 -3.83 15.90 -3.01
C VAL A 182 -3.48 15.39 -4.40
N GLY A 183 -4.45 15.38 -5.31
CA GLY A 183 -4.21 15.14 -6.72
C GLY A 183 -3.71 16.41 -7.39
N THR A 184 -2.84 16.27 -8.38
CA THR A 184 -2.53 17.37 -9.31
C THR A 184 -3.27 17.09 -10.61
N SER A 185 -4.07 18.03 -11.11
CA SER A 185 -4.54 17.99 -12.50
C SER A 185 -3.53 18.73 -13.35
N PHE A 186 -2.87 18.06 -14.28
CA PHE A 186 -2.12 18.70 -15.36
C PHE A 186 -2.68 18.27 -16.70
#